data_AF-A0A7W9GID4-F1
#
_entry.id   AF-A0A7W9GID4-F1
#
_cell.length_a   1.000
_cell.length_b   1.000
_cell.length_c   1.000
_cell.angle_alpha   90.00
_cell.angle_beta   90.00
_cell.angle_gamma   90.00
#
_symmetry.space_group_name_H-M   'P 1'
#
loop_
_entity.id
_entity.type
_entity.pdbx_description
1 polymer ?
#
loop_
_entity_poly.entity_id
_entity_poly.type
_entity_poly.pdbx_seq_one_letter_code
_entity_poly.pdbx_strand_id
1 'polypeptide(L)'
;MVVVLDLRKGELERLGAQVLVVADTERLAGAQRVLQDVFSSRLVRSVLVLAVGPDLRLPPVLDGESRRVLWVSDPRGILWNADTGEAAHGPGVSAEAILIDLLTQPEVFDEVVNSLGDIPYGTASPGWRIVAGRIDPEVLGQAFREVAERFDGPVQQDTATFSSPLATALPVLSGTVDLPADLLDALIPEGPLDRLHRDAAERIDQAVRALDDLGYLHNARARAAVVDKVIAAGRALAKFRDTVARLFEEIDHTDDNAAEQLAAHGIRFAVPADMSHARIVGELRADLEAALAERKSVPRMVSRLRLLADHSAPIGSRAFVGDVWRACPDELLNALHAPAEFPATFLARFVFWRRSRAWWREQLSLGPARTALDDLRSMLERVAASEWMLGQARMHTSDASRTLAAALNEICAQVSWTLTDWSKAETGQAAASPALDEEVTVRLRDRGGQLREVITGDLVDAVTSWLEPAWTSLEQGAYRDAQVGLDRRIDETLRQYRYHLTHRGVQERPDFGTGDTGRQELVDAVWRQSQQVVRALRAQATGQMLQLCGDRDLAMLLRQAYAVRFAPRAVRGQGNPPDVVWTRSGQYAGTLRLVPLRPGTVEENWSEDGT
;
A
#
# COMPACT_ATOMS: atom_id res chain seq x y z
N MET A 1 16.22 6.95 -23.33
CA MET A 1 16.73 5.56 -23.34
C MET A 1 17.58 5.43 -24.57
N VAL A 2 18.83 5.00 -24.42
CA VAL A 2 19.73 4.75 -25.56
C VAL A 2 19.27 3.48 -26.26
N VAL A 3 19.12 3.52 -27.57
CA VAL A 3 18.78 2.34 -28.38
C VAL A 3 20.08 1.69 -28.84
N VAL A 4 20.23 0.39 -28.61
CA VAL A 4 21.40 -0.37 -29.07
C VAL A 4 21.09 -1.01 -30.42
N LEU A 5 21.88 -0.66 -31.44
CA LEU A 5 21.87 -1.27 -32.77
C LEU A 5 23.09 -2.19 -32.90
N ASP A 6 22.90 -3.49 -32.71
CA ASP A 6 23.97 -4.48 -32.83
C ASP A 6 24.04 -5.03 -34.27
N LEU A 7 24.99 -4.53 -35.07
CA LEU A 7 25.22 -4.96 -36.45
C LEU A 7 25.67 -6.43 -36.56
N ARG A 8 25.97 -7.07 -35.43
CA ARG A 8 26.29 -8.50 -35.39
C ARG A 8 25.04 -9.38 -35.49
N LYS A 9 23.88 -8.86 -35.03
CA LYS A 9 22.61 -9.60 -34.91
C LYS A 9 21.62 -9.32 -36.04
N GLY A 10 21.80 -8.23 -36.80
CA GLY A 10 21.13 -8.01 -38.10
C GLY A 10 19.70 -7.46 -38.07
N GLU A 11 19.13 -7.12 -36.92
CA GLU A 11 17.75 -6.60 -36.82
C GLU A 11 17.71 -5.15 -36.32
N LEU A 12 16.92 -4.31 -37.01
CA LEU A 12 16.58 -2.93 -36.65
C LEU A 12 15.14 -2.91 -36.13
N GLU A 13 14.94 -3.06 -34.82
CA GLU A 13 13.57 -3.07 -34.26
C GLU A 13 12.96 -1.66 -34.14
N ARG A 14 13.77 -0.63 -33.85
CA ARG A 14 13.34 0.78 -33.74
C ARG A 14 14.55 1.72 -33.60
N LEU A 15 14.46 2.96 -34.11
CA LEU A 15 15.43 4.03 -33.84
C LEU A 15 14.92 4.96 -32.73
N GLY A 16 15.84 5.54 -31.97
CA GLY A 16 15.56 6.53 -30.92
C GLY A 16 16.47 7.75 -31.01
N ALA A 17 16.29 8.71 -30.10
CA ALA A 17 17.07 9.95 -30.07
C ALA A 17 18.58 9.73 -29.86
N GLN A 18 18.96 8.71 -29.09
CA GLN A 18 20.35 8.31 -28.85
C GLN A 18 20.53 6.89 -29.35
N VAL A 19 21.51 6.65 -30.22
CA VAL A 19 21.78 5.35 -30.82
C VAL A 19 23.22 4.92 -30.53
N LEU A 20 23.37 3.77 -29.87
CA LEU A 20 24.65 3.08 -29.71
C LEU A 20 24.75 1.98 -30.77
N VAL A 21 25.63 2.15 -31.75
CA VAL A 21 25.89 1.14 -32.77
C VAL A 21 27.03 0.24 -32.30
N VAL A 22 26.80 -1.06 -32.19
CA VAL A 22 27.83 -2.05 -31.84
C VAL A 22 28.15 -2.90 -33.05
N ALA A 23 29.42 -2.99 -33.42
CA ALA A 23 29.86 -3.74 -34.59
C ALA A 23 31.26 -4.32 -34.39
N ASP A 24 31.51 -5.47 -35.01
CA ASP A 24 32.89 -5.93 -35.19
C ASP A 24 33.59 -5.03 -36.24
N THR A 25 34.89 -4.79 -36.11
CA THR A 25 35.65 -3.93 -37.03
C THR A 25 35.50 -4.34 -38.50
N GLU A 26 35.47 -5.65 -38.78
CA GLU A 26 35.21 -6.18 -40.13
C GLU A 26 33.84 -5.79 -40.68
N ARG A 27 32.79 -5.87 -39.84
CA ARG A 27 31.41 -5.53 -40.25
C ARG A 27 31.23 -4.02 -40.37
N LEU A 28 31.89 -3.25 -39.52
CA LEU A 28 31.84 -1.79 -39.55
C LEU A 28 32.35 -1.23 -40.88
N ALA A 29 33.41 -1.82 -41.44
CA ALA A 29 33.97 -1.41 -42.73
C ALA A 29 32.96 -1.46 -43.89
N GLY A 30 31.99 -2.38 -43.83
CA GLY A 30 30.90 -2.52 -44.81
C GLY A 30 29.58 -1.86 -44.43
N ALA A 31 29.50 -1.19 -43.27
CA ALA A 31 28.25 -0.68 -42.70
C ALA A 31 27.79 0.68 -43.27
N GLN A 32 28.37 1.14 -44.39
CA GLN A 32 28.11 2.47 -44.98
C GLN A 32 26.62 2.79 -45.10
N ARG A 33 25.85 1.90 -45.74
CA ARG A 33 24.41 2.12 -45.99
C ARG A 33 23.59 2.19 -44.71
N VAL A 34 23.83 1.27 -43.77
CA VAL A 34 23.09 1.22 -42.50
C VAL A 34 23.37 2.46 -41.66
N LEU A 35 24.63 2.89 -41.57
CA LEU A 35 25.00 4.10 -40.85
C LEU A 35 24.42 5.35 -41.53
N GLN A 36 24.45 5.45 -42.86
CA GLN A 36 23.82 6.56 -43.59
C GLN A 36 22.32 6.67 -43.28
N ASP A 37 21.60 5.54 -43.21
CA ASP A 37 20.19 5.52 -42.84
C ASP A 37 19.96 6.02 -41.39
N VAL A 38 20.84 5.64 -40.46
CA VAL A 38 20.79 6.10 -39.06
C VAL A 38 21.07 7.60 -38.96
N PHE A 39 22.15 8.10 -39.57
CA PHE A 39 22.52 9.52 -39.54
C PHE A 39 21.52 10.42 -40.27
N SER A 40 20.84 9.91 -41.31
CA SER A 40 19.83 10.67 -42.06
C SER A 40 18.46 10.72 -41.36
N SER A 41 18.25 9.91 -40.33
CA SER A 41 16.98 9.83 -39.61
C SER A 41 16.77 11.04 -38.71
N ARG A 42 15.63 11.73 -38.89
CA ARG A 42 15.23 12.87 -38.03
C ARG A 42 14.94 12.48 -36.58
N LEU A 43 14.76 11.19 -36.31
CA LEU A 43 14.54 10.68 -34.96
C LEU A 43 15.83 10.59 -34.16
N VAL A 44 16.98 10.55 -34.82
CA VAL A 44 18.30 10.35 -34.22
C VAL A 44 18.95 11.71 -34.00
N ARG A 45 19.33 11.99 -32.75
CA ARG A 45 20.03 13.22 -32.36
C ARG A 45 21.53 12.99 -32.23
N SER A 46 21.92 11.83 -31.71
CA SER A 46 23.32 11.49 -31.41
C SER A 46 23.57 10.02 -31.70
N VAL A 47 24.72 9.73 -32.33
CA VAL A 47 25.19 8.37 -32.64
C VAL A 47 26.57 8.16 -32.02
N LEU A 48 26.74 7.03 -31.33
CA LEU A 48 28.03 6.55 -30.86
C LEU A 48 28.29 5.18 -31.47
N VAL A 49 29.46 4.98 -32.07
CA VAL A 49 29.85 3.69 -32.65
C VAL A 49 30.87 3.01 -31.73
N LEU A 50 30.57 1.79 -31.29
CA LEU A 50 31.48 0.89 -30.59
C LEU A 50 31.98 -0.17 -31.58
N ALA A 51 33.24 -0.03 -32.00
CA ALA A 51 33.91 -0.95 -32.91
C ALA A 51 34.76 -1.94 -32.11
N VAL A 52 34.45 -3.23 -32.19
CA VAL A 52 35.13 -4.30 -31.43
C VAL A 52 35.97 -5.16 -32.37
N GLY A 53 37.24 -5.40 -32.03
CA GLY A 53 38.17 -6.22 -32.81
C GLY A 53 39.36 -5.44 -33.38
N PRO A 54 40.32 -6.16 -33.96
CA PRO A 54 41.54 -5.59 -34.51
C PRO A 54 41.29 -4.78 -35.79
N ASP A 55 42.31 -4.04 -36.25
CA ASP A 55 42.35 -3.42 -37.58
C ASP A 55 41.14 -2.53 -37.90
N LEU A 56 40.98 -1.44 -37.14
CA LEU A 56 39.86 -0.51 -37.32
C LEU A 56 39.85 0.13 -38.71
N ARG A 57 38.80 -0.15 -39.47
CA ARG A 57 38.48 0.49 -40.75
C ARG A 57 37.16 1.23 -40.66
N LEU A 58 37.18 2.52 -40.98
CA LEU A 58 35.98 3.35 -40.91
C LEU A 58 35.35 3.54 -42.30
N PRO A 59 34.02 3.35 -42.42
CA PRO A 59 33.29 3.70 -43.64
C PRO A 59 33.22 5.23 -43.82
N PRO A 60 33.12 5.75 -45.06
CA PRO A 60 33.15 7.19 -45.34
C PRO A 60 32.11 8.04 -44.60
N VAL A 61 30.95 7.46 -44.24
CA VAL A 61 29.92 8.16 -43.44
C VAL A 61 30.42 8.58 -42.04
N LEU A 62 31.49 7.96 -41.55
CA LEU A 62 32.16 8.33 -40.31
C LEU A 62 33.38 9.21 -40.61
N ASP A 63 33.22 10.26 -41.41
CA ASP A 63 34.22 11.29 -41.65
C ASP A 63 33.97 12.56 -40.81
N GLY A 64 34.98 13.43 -40.78
CA GLY A 64 34.86 14.80 -40.26
C GLY A 64 34.24 14.96 -38.87
N GLU A 65 33.30 15.88 -38.76
CA GLU A 65 32.66 16.30 -37.49
C GLU A 65 31.67 15.28 -36.92
N SER A 66 31.17 14.35 -37.74
CA SER A 66 30.22 13.29 -37.35
C SER A 66 30.88 12.08 -36.68
N ARG A 67 32.20 11.97 -36.75
CA ARG A 67 32.95 10.81 -36.24
C ARG A 67 32.90 10.76 -34.71
N ARG A 68 32.24 9.74 -34.17
CA ARG A 68 32.16 9.43 -32.73
C ARG A 68 32.33 7.93 -32.53
N VAL A 69 33.59 7.50 -32.47
CA VAL A 69 33.96 6.07 -32.48
C VAL A 69 34.77 5.70 -31.25
N LEU A 70 34.32 4.68 -30.53
CA LEU A 70 35.11 3.95 -29.55
C LEU A 70 35.65 2.68 -30.18
N TRP A 71 36.97 2.52 -30.18
CA TRP A 71 37.64 1.34 -30.70
C TRP A 71 38.19 0.45 -29.59
N VAL A 72 37.63 -0.75 -29.50
CA VAL A 72 38.02 -1.80 -28.56
C VAL A 72 38.72 -2.90 -29.35
N SER A 73 40.04 -2.88 -29.41
CA SER A 73 40.78 -3.88 -30.21
C SER A 73 40.80 -5.26 -29.57
N ASP A 74 40.87 -5.29 -28.24
CA ASP A 74 40.69 -6.50 -27.42
C ASP A 74 39.84 -6.14 -26.19
N PRO A 75 38.64 -6.71 -26.03
CA PRO A 75 37.78 -6.42 -24.90
C PRO A 75 38.30 -6.99 -23.58
N ARG A 76 39.33 -7.85 -23.56
CA ARG A 76 39.96 -8.32 -22.31
C ARG A 76 40.88 -7.26 -21.70
N GLY A 77 41.44 -6.41 -22.55
CA GLY A 77 42.24 -5.27 -22.19
C GLY A 77 43.55 -5.56 -21.46
N ILE A 78 44.31 -4.49 -21.22
CA ILE A 78 45.61 -4.49 -20.54
C ILE A 78 45.63 -3.42 -19.45
N LEU A 79 46.28 -3.70 -18.32
CA LEU A 79 46.48 -2.69 -17.28
C LEU A 79 47.58 -1.74 -17.74
N TRP A 80 47.23 -0.48 -18.02
CA TRP A 80 48.16 0.49 -18.59
C TRP A 80 48.14 1.83 -17.85
N ASN A 81 49.33 2.31 -17.50
CA ASN A 81 49.58 3.66 -17.01
C ASN A 81 50.14 4.51 -18.16
N ALA A 82 49.38 5.50 -18.63
CA ALA A 82 49.78 6.32 -19.77
C ALA A 82 50.92 7.29 -19.42
N ASP A 83 50.99 7.75 -18.17
CA ASP A 83 52.06 8.64 -17.68
C ASP A 83 53.42 7.93 -17.66
N THR A 84 53.50 6.74 -17.07
CA THR A 84 54.76 5.98 -16.98
C THR A 84 55.03 5.16 -18.24
N GLY A 85 53.97 4.70 -18.91
CA GLY A 85 54.03 3.79 -20.06
C GLY A 85 54.05 2.31 -19.66
N GLU A 86 53.99 2.01 -18.37
CA GLU A 86 53.98 0.63 -17.86
C GLU A 86 52.68 -0.09 -18.22
N ALA A 87 52.81 -1.32 -18.73
CA ALA A 87 51.71 -2.18 -19.12
C ALA A 87 51.83 -3.57 -18.46
N ALA A 88 50.71 -4.15 -18.08
CA ALA A 88 50.60 -5.50 -17.54
C ALA A 88 49.34 -6.19 -18.09
N HIS A 89 49.31 -7.52 -18.02
CA HIS A 89 48.14 -8.30 -18.45
C HIS A 89 46.89 -7.89 -17.67
N GLY A 90 45.77 -7.74 -18.38
CA GLY A 90 44.45 -7.53 -17.78
C GLY A 90 43.89 -8.79 -17.10
N PRO A 91 42.65 -8.75 -16.60
CA PRO A 91 42.02 -9.86 -15.88
C PRO A 91 41.67 -11.07 -16.77
N GLY A 92 41.85 -10.96 -18.10
CA GLY A 92 41.60 -12.06 -19.05
C GLY A 92 40.12 -12.32 -19.35
N VAL A 93 39.21 -11.56 -18.74
CA VAL A 93 37.77 -11.63 -18.96
C VAL A 93 37.32 -10.49 -19.87
N SER A 94 36.43 -10.77 -20.82
CA SER A 94 35.90 -9.75 -21.73
C SER A 94 35.07 -8.70 -20.98
N ALA A 95 35.39 -7.43 -21.19
CA ALA A 95 34.71 -6.26 -20.66
C ALA A 95 33.55 -5.76 -21.53
N GLU A 96 33.35 -6.32 -22.72
CA GLU A 96 32.45 -5.74 -23.73
C GLU A 96 31.03 -5.52 -23.23
N ALA A 97 30.43 -6.52 -22.56
CA ALA A 97 29.06 -6.43 -22.05
C ALA A 97 28.89 -5.31 -21.00
N ILE A 98 29.91 -5.09 -20.17
CA ILE A 98 29.89 -4.03 -19.15
C ILE A 98 30.02 -2.66 -19.82
N LEU A 99 30.83 -2.53 -20.88
CA LEU A 99 30.94 -1.29 -21.65
C LEU A 99 29.64 -0.94 -22.37
N ILE A 100 29.00 -1.91 -23.00
CA ILE A 100 27.70 -1.71 -23.65
C ILE A 100 26.65 -1.27 -22.62
N ASP A 101 26.59 -1.92 -21.46
CA ASP A 101 25.65 -1.56 -20.39
C ASP A 101 25.91 -0.14 -19.86
N LEU A 102 27.17 0.22 -19.65
CA LEU A 102 27.56 1.57 -19.25
C LEU A 102 27.17 2.64 -20.29
N LEU A 103 27.44 2.39 -21.57
CA LEU A 103 27.13 3.31 -22.68
C LEU A 103 25.62 3.36 -23.01
N THR A 104 24.82 2.44 -22.49
CA THR A 104 23.35 2.50 -22.61
C THR A 104 22.75 3.49 -21.62
N GLN A 105 23.53 3.97 -20.64
CA GLN A 105 23.12 5.04 -19.73
C GLN A 105 23.13 6.39 -20.47
N PRO A 106 21.98 7.08 -20.61
CA PRO A 106 21.88 8.30 -21.39
C PRO A 106 22.88 9.38 -20.97
N GLU A 107 23.08 9.56 -19.67
CA GLU A 107 23.98 10.59 -19.15
C GLU A 107 25.45 10.30 -19.49
N VAL A 108 25.87 9.02 -19.45
CA VAL A 108 27.24 8.63 -19.83
C VAL A 108 27.42 8.67 -21.33
N PHE A 109 26.41 8.22 -22.09
CA PHE A 109 26.39 8.28 -23.55
C PHE A 109 26.62 9.71 -24.05
N ASP A 110 25.84 10.66 -23.54
CA ASP A 110 25.94 12.06 -23.95
C ASP A 110 27.31 12.64 -23.61
N GLU A 111 27.84 12.37 -22.43
CA GLU A 111 29.17 12.86 -22.02
C GLU A 111 30.30 12.27 -22.87
N VAL A 112 30.22 10.98 -23.23
CA VAL A 112 31.19 10.33 -24.12
C VAL A 112 31.13 10.91 -25.53
N VAL A 113 29.92 11.12 -26.07
CA VAL A 113 29.73 11.74 -27.39
C VAL A 113 30.28 13.17 -27.42
N ASN A 114 30.05 13.94 -26.35
CA ASN A 114 30.61 15.29 -26.21
C ASN A 114 32.13 15.25 -26.12
N SER A 115 32.69 14.40 -25.26
CA SER A 115 34.15 14.24 -25.08
C SER A 115 34.86 13.82 -26.36
N LEU A 116 34.24 12.94 -27.15
CA LEU A 116 34.77 12.54 -28.47
C LEU A 116 34.74 13.68 -29.49
N GLY A 117 33.85 14.67 -29.32
CA GLY A 117 33.84 15.88 -30.15
C GLY A 117 35.08 16.76 -29.96
N ASP A 118 35.67 16.73 -28.77
CA ASP A 118 36.89 17.46 -28.44
C ASP A 118 38.17 16.66 -28.76
N ILE A 119 38.03 15.35 -29.02
CA ILE A 119 39.15 14.47 -29.33
C ILE A 119 39.54 14.59 -30.81
N PRO A 120 40.84 14.75 -31.13
CA PRO A 120 41.30 14.77 -32.52
C PRO A 120 40.80 13.56 -33.30
N TYR A 121 40.18 13.81 -34.45
CA TYR A 121 39.60 12.80 -35.33
C TYR A 121 38.51 11.94 -34.67
N GLY A 122 37.87 12.35 -33.59
CA GLY A 122 36.62 11.74 -33.09
C GLY A 122 36.67 10.26 -32.72
N THR A 123 37.86 9.66 -32.63
CA THR A 123 38.08 8.24 -32.39
C THR A 123 39.00 8.04 -31.20
N ALA A 124 38.60 7.22 -30.25
CA ALA A 124 39.39 6.90 -29.07
C ALA A 124 39.30 5.42 -28.71
N SER A 125 40.34 4.89 -28.10
CA SER A 125 40.27 3.60 -27.42
C SER A 125 39.83 3.82 -25.97
N PRO A 126 38.75 3.16 -25.51
CA PRO A 126 38.29 3.31 -24.14
C PRO A 126 39.16 2.48 -23.19
N GLY A 127 39.48 3.05 -22.03
CA GLY A 127 39.96 2.35 -20.87
C GLY A 127 39.12 2.71 -19.65
N TRP A 128 39.23 1.98 -18.56
CA TRP A 128 38.42 2.28 -17.39
C TRP A 128 39.02 1.91 -16.06
N ARG A 129 38.43 2.50 -15.03
CA ARG A 129 38.49 2.03 -13.65
C ARG A 129 37.11 2.18 -13.05
N ILE A 130 36.41 1.08 -12.89
CA ILE A 130 34.99 1.06 -12.50
C ILE A 130 34.75 0.09 -11.36
N VAL A 131 33.82 0.46 -10.50
CA VAL A 131 33.28 -0.38 -9.45
C VAL A 131 31.82 -0.64 -9.79
N ALA A 132 31.40 -1.90 -9.68
CA ALA A 132 30.01 -2.28 -9.87
C ALA A 132 29.35 -2.56 -8.53
N GLY A 133 28.15 -2.02 -8.33
CA GLY A 133 27.26 -2.37 -7.24
C GLY A 133 26.04 -3.12 -7.74
N ARG A 134 26.30 -4.26 -8.38
CA ARG A 134 25.22 -5.19 -8.76
C ARG A 134 24.86 -6.00 -7.52
N ILE A 135 23.56 -6.23 -7.33
CA ILE A 135 23.08 -7.10 -6.27
C ILE A 135 23.28 -8.54 -6.74
N ASP A 136 23.81 -9.37 -5.85
CA ASP A 136 23.90 -10.81 -6.10
C ASP A 136 22.48 -11.38 -6.33
N PRO A 137 22.23 -12.11 -7.43
CA PRO A 137 20.94 -12.74 -7.69
C PRO A 137 20.44 -13.59 -6.51
N GLU A 138 21.32 -14.31 -5.81
CA GLU A 138 20.93 -15.13 -4.67
C GLU A 138 20.40 -14.27 -3.50
N VAL A 139 21.08 -13.15 -3.22
CA VAL A 139 20.68 -12.21 -2.16
C VAL A 139 19.37 -11.50 -2.53
N LEU A 140 19.21 -11.12 -3.80
CA LEU A 140 17.98 -10.51 -4.28
C LEU A 140 16.81 -11.50 -4.24
N GLY A 141 17.05 -12.75 -4.66
CA GLY A 141 16.08 -13.84 -4.60
C GLY A 141 15.67 -14.18 -3.16
N GLN A 142 16.61 -14.18 -2.22
CA GLN A 142 16.33 -14.34 -0.79
C GLN A 142 15.49 -13.17 -0.26
N ALA A 143 15.86 -11.94 -0.60
CA ALA A 143 15.09 -10.76 -0.19
C ALA A 143 13.65 -10.81 -0.72
N PHE A 144 13.44 -11.20 -1.99
CA PHE A 144 12.08 -11.38 -2.53
C PHE A 144 11.28 -12.43 -1.77
N ARG A 145 11.90 -13.55 -1.39
CA ARG A 145 11.25 -14.61 -0.59
C ARG A 145 10.81 -14.09 0.78
N GLU A 146 11.72 -13.43 1.50
CA GLU A 146 11.45 -12.89 2.83
C GLU A 146 10.37 -11.79 2.80
N VAL A 147 10.34 -10.97 1.75
CA VAL A 147 9.26 -9.98 1.56
C VAL A 147 7.95 -10.68 1.22
N ALA A 148 7.95 -11.70 0.34
CA ALA A 148 6.75 -12.47 0.04
C ALA A 148 6.14 -13.11 1.29
N GLU A 149 6.97 -13.70 2.15
CA GLU A 149 6.57 -14.26 3.45
C GLU A 149 5.95 -13.21 4.38
N ARG A 150 6.36 -11.93 4.29
CA ARG A 150 5.75 -10.85 5.07
C ARG A 150 4.36 -10.46 4.57
N PHE A 151 4.11 -10.59 3.26
CA PHE A 151 2.80 -10.34 2.65
C PHE A 151 1.85 -11.55 2.78
N ASP A 152 2.39 -12.76 2.94
CA ASP A 152 1.63 -14.02 3.12
C ASP A 152 1.57 -14.50 4.58
N GLY A 153 2.32 -13.85 5.47
CA GLY A 153 2.60 -14.35 6.82
C GLY A 153 1.36 -14.58 7.67
N PRO A 154 1.42 -15.54 8.62
CA PRO A 154 0.28 -15.91 9.44
C PRO A 154 -0.22 -14.71 10.25
N VAL A 155 -1.54 -14.54 10.25
CA VAL A 155 -2.22 -13.52 11.04
C VAL A 155 -1.95 -13.79 12.53
N GLN A 156 -1.11 -12.98 13.16
CA GLN A 156 -1.10 -12.89 14.62
C GLN A 156 -2.42 -12.26 15.07
N GLN A 157 -3.10 -12.92 16.02
CA GLN A 157 -4.35 -12.42 16.60
C GLN A 157 -4.15 -10.98 17.07
N ASP A 158 -5.00 -10.10 16.56
CA ASP A 158 -5.03 -8.71 16.96
C ASP A 158 -6.33 -8.41 17.70
N THR A 159 -6.27 -7.45 18.59
CA THR A 159 -7.46 -6.78 19.13
C THR A 159 -7.90 -5.72 18.13
N ALA A 160 -9.20 -5.55 17.92
CA ALA A 160 -9.75 -4.51 17.05
C ALA A 160 -9.63 -3.11 17.69
N THR A 161 -8.43 -2.74 18.14
CA THR A 161 -8.18 -1.46 18.79
C THR A 161 -7.66 -0.48 17.74
N PHE A 162 -8.50 0.48 17.37
CA PHE A 162 -8.10 1.59 16.50
C PHE A 162 -7.21 2.54 17.29
N SER A 163 -5.99 2.74 16.81
CA SER A 163 -4.98 3.54 17.53
C SER A 163 -5.07 5.04 17.20
N SER A 164 -5.93 5.44 16.26
CA SER A 164 -6.07 6.85 15.89
C SER A 164 -6.79 7.63 16.99
N PRO A 165 -6.12 8.59 17.68
CA PRO A 165 -6.75 9.41 18.72
C PRO A 165 -7.79 10.40 18.16
N LEU A 166 -7.91 10.50 16.84
CA LEU A 166 -8.86 11.36 16.14
C LEU A 166 -10.12 10.61 15.66
N ALA A 167 -10.20 9.29 15.90
CA ALA A 167 -11.35 8.49 15.54
C ALA A 167 -12.53 8.78 16.47
N THR A 168 -13.66 9.14 15.87
CA THR A 168 -14.90 9.55 16.56
C THR A 168 -16.07 8.66 16.17
N ALA A 169 -16.14 8.26 14.89
CA ALA A 169 -17.23 7.43 14.37
C ALA A 169 -16.96 5.93 14.59
N LEU A 170 -15.78 5.45 14.19
CA LEU A 170 -15.46 4.01 14.24
C LEU A 170 -15.57 3.38 15.63
N PRO A 171 -15.15 4.03 16.74
CA PRO A 171 -15.28 3.44 18.07
C PRO A 171 -16.74 3.24 18.50
N VAL A 172 -17.62 4.19 18.16
CA VAL A 172 -19.07 4.12 18.45
C VAL A 172 -19.73 3.04 17.59
N LEU A 173 -19.44 3.01 16.28
CA LEU A 173 -20.06 2.08 15.33
C LEU A 173 -19.63 0.61 15.56
N SER A 174 -18.44 0.40 16.12
CA SER A 174 -17.93 -0.92 16.50
C SER A 174 -18.35 -1.37 17.91
N GLY A 175 -19.03 -0.52 18.68
CA GLY A 175 -19.42 -0.81 20.07
C GLY A 175 -18.25 -0.90 21.05
N THR A 176 -17.10 -0.30 20.72
CA THR A 176 -15.94 -0.22 21.63
C THR A 176 -16.08 0.89 22.67
N VAL A 177 -16.94 1.87 22.40
CA VAL A 177 -17.31 2.95 23.31
C VAL A 177 -18.83 2.96 23.48
N ASP A 178 -19.30 3.33 24.67
CA ASP A 178 -20.72 3.47 24.97
C ASP A 178 -21.39 4.51 24.06
N LEU A 179 -22.67 4.30 23.77
CA LEU A 179 -23.46 5.24 22.98
C LEU A 179 -23.57 6.59 23.70
N PRO A 180 -23.33 7.72 23.00
CA PRO A 180 -23.60 9.05 23.50
C PRO A 180 -25.01 9.20 24.09
N ALA A 181 -25.13 9.92 25.21
CA ALA A 181 -26.41 10.03 25.95
C ALA A 181 -27.53 10.71 25.14
N ASP A 182 -27.16 11.59 24.21
CA ASP A 182 -28.08 12.24 23.27
C ASP A 182 -28.70 11.28 22.25
N LEU A 183 -28.02 10.18 21.93
CA LEU A 183 -28.57 9.10 21.09
C LEU A 183 -29.51 8.17 21.85
N LEU A 184 -29.33 8.04 23.17
CA LEU A 184 -30.18 7.18 24.01
C LEU A 184 -31.53 7.82 24.36
N ASP A 185 -31.76 9.09 24.02
CA ASP A 185 -33.06 9.73 24.15
C ASP A 185 -33.82 9.63 22.80
N ALA A 186 -34.30 8.44 22.46
CA ALA A 186 -34.88 8.20 21.13
C ALA A 186 -36.34 8.67 21.00
N LEU A 187 -37.08 8.82 22.10
CA LEU A 187 -38.51 9.16 22.04
C LEU A 187 -38.72 10.66 21.84
N ILE A 188 -39.70 11.02 21.00
CA ILE A 188 -40.19 12.40 20.86
C ILE A 188 -41.15 12.68 22.03
N PRO A 189 -40.93 13.75 22.82
CA PRO A 189 -41.85 14.15 23.87
C PRO A 189 -43.27 14.33 23.34
N GLU A 190 -44.26 13.76 24.03
CA GLU A 190 -45.66 13.77 23.59
C GLU A 190 -45.94 13.02 22.27
N GLY A 191 -44.98 12.24 21.77
CA GLY A 191 -45.16 11.32 20.65
C GLY A 191 -46.03 10.09 21.00
N PRO A 192 -46.51 9.32 20.01
CA PRO A 192 -47.38 8.16 20.24
C PRO A 192 -46.81 7.13 21.22
N LEU A 193 -45.55 6.70 21.06
CA LEU A 193 -44.91 5.74 21.97
C LEU A 193 -44.64 6.32 23.36
N ASP A 194 -44.21 7.57 23.44
CA ASP A 194 -44.02 8.26 24.72
C ASP A 194 -45.34 8.36 25.51
N ARG A 195 -46.46 8.64 24.83
CA ARG A 195 -47.80 8.62 25.44
C ARG A 195 -48.19 7.22 25.92
N LEU A 196 -47.88 6.16 25.17
CA LEU A 196 -48.16 4.79 25.59
C LEU A 196 -47.34 4.39 26.83
N HIS A 197 -46.05 4.73 26.83
CA HIS A 197 -45.18 4.53 27.98
C HIS A 197 -45.69 5.30 29.21
N ARG A 198 -46.05 6.59 29.05
CA ARG A 198 -46.61 7.40 30.14
C ARG A 198 -47.96 6.92 30.64
N ASP A 199 -48.87 6.50 29.76
CA ASP A 199 -50.17 5.91 30.15
C ASP A 199 -49.97 4.62 30.95
N ALA A 200 -49.03 3.75 30.54
CA ALA A 200 -48.69 2.55 31.28
C ALA A 200 -48.10 2.88 32.66
N ALA A 201 -47.11 3.78 32.71
CA ALA A 201 -46.49 4.24 33.95
C ALA A 201 -47.52 4.85 34.90
N GLU A 202 -48.37 5.74 34.40
CA GLU A 202 -49.40 6.40 35.21
C GLU A 202 -50.40 5.39 35.78
N ARG A 203 -50.85 4.42 34.98
CA ARG A 203 -51.78 3.38 35.45
C ARG A 203 -51.17 2.45 36.49
N ILE A 204 -49.89 2.08 36.33
CA ILE A 204 -49.16 1.33 37.35
C ILE A 204 -49.08 2.15 38.64
N ASP A 205 -48.68 3.42 38.55
CA ASP A 205 -48.57 4.30 39.72
C ASP A 205 -49.94 4.55 40.38
N GLN A 206 -51.01 4.68 39.60
CA GLN A 206 -52.36 4.80 40.11
C GLN A 206 -52.83 3.52 40.83
N ALA A 207 -52.45 2.34 40.35
CA ALA A 207 -52.74 1.07 41.02
C ALA A 207 -51.97 0.93 42.33
N VAL A 208 -50.68 1.32 42.34
CA VAL A 208 -49.84 1.37 43.55
C VAL A 208 -50.42 2.34 44.58
N ARG A 209 -50.75 3.57 44.18
CA ARG A 209 -51.38 4.57 45.06
C ARG A 209 -52.71 4.07 45.63
N ALA A 210 -53.58 3.50 44.80
CA ALA A 210 -54.87 2.98 45.26
C ALA A 210 -54.71 1.80 46.23
N LEU A 211 -53.71 0.96 46.04
CA LEU A 211 -53.33 -0.08 47.01
C LEU A 211 -52.75 0.53 48.29
N ASP A 212 -52.06 1.65 48.19
CA ASP A 212 -51.44 2.31 49.33
C ASP A 212 -52.42 3.05 50.24
N ASP A 213 -53.39 3.70 49.62
CA ASP A 213 -54.52 4.40 50.24
C ASP A 213 -55.54 3.43 50.84
N LEU A 214 -55.44 2.13 50.49
CA LEU A 214 -56.30 1.09 51.04
C LEU A 214 -56.05 0.95 52.55
N GLY A 215 -57.02 1.43 53.33
CA GLY A 215 -57.07 1.33 54.79
C GLY A 215 -57.99 0.20 55.31
N TYR A 216 -57.86 -0.10 56.59
CA TYR A 216 -58.57 -1.17 57.31
C TYR A 216 -60.11 -1.20 57.14
N LEU A 217 -60.74 -0.03 57.06
CA LEU A 217 -62.21 0.12 56.99
C LEU A 217 -62.78 0.10 55.55
N HIS A 218 -61.94 -0.07 54.54
CA HIS A 218 -62.39 -0.03 53.15
C HIS A 218 -63.19 -1.30 52.78
N ASN A 219 -64.36 -1.07 52.16
CA ASN A 219 -65.30 -2.12 51.82
C ASN A 219 -64.87 -2.92 50.57
N ALA A 220 -65.65 -3.94 50.20
CA ALA A 220 -65.37 -4.78 49.04
C ALA A 220 -65.30 -3.97 47.72
N ARG A 221 -66.06 -2.87 47.62
CA ARG A 221 -66.07 -1.99 46.45
C ARG A 221 -64.74 -1.24 46.27
N ALA A 222 -64.13 -0.76 47.35
CA ALA A 222 -62.82 -0.13 47.30
C ALA A 222 -61.71 -1.12 46.89
N ARG A 223 -61.80 -2.39 47.32
CA ARG A 223 -60.88 -3.45 46.88
C ARG A 223 -61.08 -3.82 45.40
N ALA A 224 -62.32 -3.89 44.94
CA ALA A 224 -62.62 -4.09 43.52
C ALA A 224 -62.05 -2.95 42.65
N ALA A 225 -62.11 -1.71 43.13
CA ALA A 225 -61.51 -0.57 42.42
C ALA A 225 -59.98 -0.66 42.28
N VAL A 226 -59.28 -1.27 43.24
CA VAL A 226 -57.83 -1.56 43.12
C VAL A 226 -57.59 -2.62 42.05
N VAL A 227 -58.39 -3.71 42.05
CA VAL A 227 -58.32 -4.76 41.03
C VAL A 227 -58.56 -4.19 39.63
N ASP A 228 -59.57 -3.33 39.45
CA ASP A 228 -59.84 -2.67 38.16
C ASP A 228 -58.65 -1.84 37.67
N LYS A 229 -57.97 -1.13 38.59
CA LYS A 229 -56.75 -0.36 38.27
C LYS A 229 -55.57 -1.25 37.90
N VAL A 230 -55.39 -2.39 38.56
CA VAL A 230 -54.35 -3.38 38.24
C VAL A 230 -54.58 -3.96 36.85
N ILE A 231 -55.82 -4.34 36.53
CA ILE A 231 -56.21 -4.82 35.20
C ILE A 231 -55.96 -3.74 34.14
N ALA A 232 -56.31 -2.48 34.44
CA ALA A 232 -56.06 -1.36 33.53
C ALA A 232 -54.56 -1.11 33.28
N ALA A 233 -53.72 -1.29 34.31
CA ALA A 233 -52.27 -1.23 34.19
C ALA A 233 -51.71 -2.38 33.34
N GLY A 234 -52.19 -3.61 33.54
CA GLY A 234 -51.84 -4.77 32.72
C GLY A 234 -52.14 -4.57 31.24
N ARG A 235 -53.33 -4.04 30.90
CA ARG A 235 -53.71 -3.74 29.51
C ARG A 235 -52.83 -2.66 28.87
N ALA A 236 -52.44 -1.64 29.62
CA ALA A 236 -51.60 -0.57 29.11
C ALA A 236 -50.15 -1.03 28.89
N LEU A 237 -49.61 -1.83 29.83
CA LEU A 237 -48.30 -2.46 29.67
C LEU A 237 -48.29 -3.42 28.47
N ALA A 238 -49.31 -4.27 28.34
CA ALA A 238 -49.47 -5.16 27.19
C ALA A 238 -49.45 -4.39 25.87
N LYS A 239 -50.24 -3.30 25.79
CA LYS A 239 -50.28 -2.44 24.61
C LYS A 239 -48.92 -1.83 24.27
N PHE A 240 -48.16 -1.38 25.27
CA PHE A 240 -46.81 -0.84 25.04
C PHE A 240 -45.86 -1.94 24.54
N ARG A 241 -45.79 -3.07 25.24
CA ARG A 241 -44.97 -4.24 24.85
C ARG A 241 -45.27 -4.69 23.42
N ASP A 242 -46.54 -4.91 23.10
CA ASP A 242 -46.96 -5.43 21.80
C ASP A 242 -46.66 -4.42 20.67
N THR A 243 -46.72 -3.11 20.97
CA THR A 243 -46.31 -2.07 20.01
C THR A 243 -44.80 -2.09 19.77
N VAL A 244 -43.99 -2.24 20.82
CA VAL A 244 -42.53 -2.36 20.70
C VAL A 244 -42.14 -3.62 19.94
N ALA A 245 -42.74 -4.77 20.28
CA ALA A 245 -42.50 -6.03 19.59
C ALA A 245 -42.82 -5.93 18.09
N ARG A 246 -43.96 -5.30 17.75
CA ARG A 246 -44.37 -5.09 16.37
C ARG A 246 -43.38 -4.20 15.61
N LEU A 247 -42.92 -3.09 16.21
CA LEU A 247 -41.93 -2.23 15.58
C LEU A 247 -40.62 -2.95 15.32
N PHE A 248 -40.18 -3.81 16.25
CA PHE A 248 -38.98 -4.62 16.05
C PHE A 248 -39.18 -5.69 14.97
N GLU A 249 -40.39 -6.17 14.75
CA GLU A 249 -40.69 -7.15 13.71
C GLU A 249 -40.85 -6.51 12.32
N GLU A 250 -41.42 -5.30 12.25
CA GLU A 250 -41.84 -4.65 11.01
C GLU A 250 -40.80 -3.68 10.42
N ILE A 251 -39.97 -3.03 11.25
CA ILE A 251 -39.05 -1.97 10.79
C ILE A 251 -37.61 -2.42 10.86
N ASP A 252 -36.94 -2.48 9.71
CA ASP A 252 -35.51 -2.71 9.60
C ASP A 252 -34.75 -1.47 9.10
N HIS A 253 -33.47 -1.41 9.40
CA HIS A 253 -32.60 -0.29 9.03
C HIS A 253 -32.39 -0.15 7.52
N THR A 254 -32.68 -1.20 6.76
CA THR A 254 -32.61 -1.26 5.30
C THR A 254 -33.84 -0.69 4.61
N ASP A 255 -34.92 -0.41 5.33
CA ASP A 255 -36.17 0.06 4.72
C ASP A 255 -36.07 1.52 4.28
N ASP A 256 -36.33 1.78 3.00
CA ASP A 256 -36.26 3.13 2.39
C ASP A 256 -37.20 4.15 3.09
N ASN A 257 -38.25 3.67 3.76
CA ASN A 257 -39.22 4.49 4.50
C ASN A 257 -39.11 4.32 6.03
N ALA A 258 -38.06 3.68 6.56
CA ALA A 258 -37.87 3.49 8.00
C ALA A 258 -37.98 4.81 8.77
N ALA A 259 -37.38 5.88 8.26
CA ALA A 259 -37.42 7.21 8.87
C ALA A 259 -38.85 7.73 9.05
N GLU A 260 -39.69 7.60 8.03
CA GLU A 260 -41.08 8.05 8.04
C GLU A 260 -41.93 7.19 8.98
N GLN A 261 -41.73 5.86 8.94
CA GLN A 261 -42.42 4.93 9.83
C GLN A 261 -42.06 5.19 11.31
N LEU A 262 -40.77 5.33 11.63
CA LEU A 262 -40.30 5.60 12.99
C LEU A 262 -40.81 6.96 13.50
N ALA A 263 -40.79 7.99 12.65
CA ALA A 263 -41.34 9.30 12.99
C ALA A 263 -42.86 9.23 13.27
N ALA A 264 -43.62 8.44 12.51
CA ALA A 264 -45.05 8.24 12.74
C ALA A 264 -45.36 7.59 14.11
N HIS A 265 -44.43 6.81 14.66
CA HIS A 265 -44.52 6.24 16.01
C HIS A 265 -43.93 7.14 17.12
N GLY A 266 -43.39 8.31 16.75
CA GLY A 266 -42.81 9.27 17.70
C GLY A 266 -41.39 8.92 18.12
N ILE A 267 -40.62 8.26 17.25
CA ILE A 267 -39.20 7.97 17.46
C ILE A 267 -38.38 8.97 16.64
N ARG A 268 -37.36 9.55 17.26
CA ARG A 268 -36.40 10.43 16.59
C ARG A 268 -35.56 9.61 15.62
N PHE A 269 -35.48 10.10 14.38
CA PHE A 269 -34.63 9.53 13.36
C PHE A 269 -33.78 10.65 12.75
N ALA A 270 -32.56 10.80 13.26
CA ALA A 270 -31.57 11.72 12.73
C ALA A 270 -30.18 11.08 12.86
N VAL A 271 -29.54 10.81 11.73
CA VAL A 271 -28.15 10.34 11.72
C VAL A 271 -27.26 11.52 12.13
N PRO A 272 -26.42 11.38 13.16
CA PRO A 272 -25.47 12.42 13.54
C PRO A 272 -24.53 12.79 12.38
N ALA A 273 -24.20 14.07 12.22
CA ALA A 273 -23.38 14.55 11.09
C ALA A 273 -21.95 13.97 11.10
N ASP A 274 -21.45 13.62 12.28
CA ASP A 274 -20.19 12.91 12.50
C ASP A 274 -20.23 11.42 12.09
N MET A 275 -21.39 10.89 11.69
CA MET A 275 -21.57 9.50 11.24
C MET A 275 -21.83 9.38 9.73
N SER A 276 -21.43 10.39 8.95
CA SER A 276 -21.53 10.36 7.48
C SER A 276 -20.55 9.36 6.84
N HIS A 277 -20.88 8.85 5.64
CA HIS A 277 -20.01 7.93 4.88
C HIS A 277 -18.61 8.52 4.65
N ALA A 278 -18.52 9.80 4.25
CA ALA A 278 -17.25 10.48 4.05
C ALA A 278 -16.40 10.54 5.33
N ARG A 279 -17.03 10.75 6.50
CA ARG A 279 -16.32 10.74 7.78
C ARG A 279 -15.80 9.35 8.13
N ILE A 280 -16.63 8.31 7.97
CA ILE A 280 -16.27 6.91 8.23
C ILE A 280 -15.11 6.49 7.33
N VAL A 281 -15.20 6.74 6.02
CA VAL A 281 -14.14 6.40 5.06
C VAL A 281 -12.87 7.21 5.34
N GLY A 282 -12.99 8.48 5.72
CA GLY A 282 -11.85 9.30 6.13
C GLY A 282 -11.13 8.74 7.37
N GLU A 283 -11.85 8.23 8.37
CA GLU A 283 -11.25 7.57 9.54
C GLU A 283 -10.57 6.25 9.16
N LEU A 284 -11.19 5.43 8.30
CA LEU A 284 -10.59 4.19 7.78
C LEU A 284 -9.31 4.46 6.99
N ARG A 285 -9.34 5.47 6.11
CA ARG A 285 -8.18 5.90 5.30
C ARG A 285 -7.03 6.35 6.20
N ALA A 286 -7.30 7.24 7.16
CA ALA A 286 -6.28 7.75 8.07
C ALA A 286 -5.64 6.64 8.92
N ASP A 287 -6.44 5.68 9.41
CA ASP A 287 -5.91 4.55 10.18
C ASP A 287 -5.08 3.59 9.31
N LEU A 288 -5.50 3.33 8.06
CA LEU A 288 -4.74 2.52 7.10
C LEU A 288 -3.42 3.19 6.71
N GLU A 289 -3.45 4.48 6.34
CA GLU A 289 -2.26 5.25 5.98
C GLU A 289 -1.26 5.34 7.15
N ALA A 290 -1.74 5.60 8.37
CA ALA A 290 -0.88 5.63 9.56
C ALA A 290 -0.21 4.27 9.83
N ALA A 291 -0.97 3.18 9.73
CA ALA A 291 -0.44 1.84 9.95
C ALA A 291 0.53 1.39 8.84
N LEU A 292 0.31 1.79 7.57
CA LEU A 292 1.25 1.56 6.47
C LEU A 292 2.53 2.39 6.66
N ALA A 293 2.42 3.67 7.07
CA ALA A 293 3.56 4.51 7.40
C ALA A 293 4.41 3.93 8.55
N GLU A 294 3.77 3.34 9.56
CA GLU A 294 4.42 2.59 10.64
C GLU A 294 4.92 1.18 10.23
N ARG A 295 4.76 0.79 8.96
CA ARG A 295 5.14 -0.52 8.40
C ARG A 295 4.52 -1.72 9.12
N LYS A 296 3.30 -1.55 9.65
CA LYS A 296 2.53 -2.66 10.22
C LYS A 296 2.25 -3.70 9.14
N SER A 297 2.11 -4.95 9.56
CA SER A 297 1.83 -6.08 8.67
C SER A 297 0.49 -5.90 7.96
N VAL A 298 0.47 -5.94 6.62
CA VAL A 298 -0.76 -5.83 5.83
C VAL A 298 -1.76 -6.96 6.16
N PRO A 299 -1.36 -8.24 6.30
CA PRO A 299 -2.25 -9.31 6.80
C PRO A 299 -2.91 -9.02 8.15
N ARG A 300 -2.20 -8.36 9.07
CA ARG A 300 -2.76 -7.93 10.35
C ARG A 300 -3.86 -6.88 10.15
N MET A 301 -3.66 -5.96 9.21
CA MET A 301 -4.66 -4.94 8.86
C MET A 301 -5.92 -5.54 8.25
N VAL A 302 -5.79 -6.51 7.34
CA VAL A 302 -6.92 -7.29 6.79
C VAL A 302 -7.76 -7.89 7.93
N SER A 303 -7.09 -8.50 8.90
CA SER A 303 -7.76 -9.17 10.02
C SER A 303 -8.47 -8.20 10.95
N ARG A 304 -7.83 -7.05 11.23
CA ARG A 304 -8.44 -5.96 11.99
C ARG A 304 -9.67 -5.37 11.29
N LEU A 305 -9.62 -5.18 9.97
CA LEU A 305 -10.76 -4.71 9.18
C LEU A 305 -11.91 -5.71 9.16
N ARG A 306 -11.62 -7.03 9.09
CA ARG A 306 -12.64 -8.07 9.23
C ARG A 306 -13.31 -8.04 10.60
N LEU A 307 -12.52 -7.94 11.66
CA LEU A 307 -13.06 -7.78 13.02
C LEU A 307 -13.92 -6.53 13.13
N LEU A 308 -13.47 -5.38 12.62
CA LEU A 308 -14.29 -4.16 12.59
C LEU A 308 -15.60 -4.39 11.84
N ALA A 309 -15.55 -5.06 10.69
CA ALA A 309 -16.74 -5.35 9.91
C ALA A 309 -17.75 -6.21 10.69
N ASP A 310 -17.26 -7.22 11.40
CA ASP A 310 -18.11 -8.13 12.17
C ASP A 310 -18.72 -7.44 13.39
N HIS A 311 -17.97 -6.57 14.08
CA HIS A 311 -18.51 -5.80 15.21
C HIS A 311 -19.45 -4.67 14.77
N SER A 312 -19.22 -4.09 13.59
CA SER A 312 -20.04 -3.00 13.07
C SER A 312 -21.29 -3.48 12.37
N ALA A 313 -21.39 -4.76 11.99
CA ALA A 313 -22.55 -5.27 11.29
C ALA A 313 -23.83 -5.09 12.13
N PRO A 314 -24.90 -4.48 11.59
CA PRO A 314 -26.19 -4.41 12.27
C PRO A 314 -26.77 -5.83 12.40
N ILE A 315 -27.41 -6.09 13.53
CA ILE A 315 -28.03 -7.38 13.84
C ILE A 315 -29.48 -7.40 13.31
N GLY A 316 -30.09 -6.22 13.25
CA GLY A 316 -31.49 -6.02 12.90
C GLY A 316 -32.37 -6.03 14.16
N SER A 317 -33.35 -5.13 14.17
CA SER A 317 -34.31 -4.94 15.28
C SER A 317 -35.07 -6.23 15.63
N ARG A 318 -35.38 -7.09 14.64
CA ARG A 318 -36.12 -8.34 14.81
C ARG A 318 -35.43 -9.34 15.74
N ALA A 319 -34.11 -9.31 15.84
CA ALA A 319 -33.37 -10.18 16.74
C ALA A 319 -33.73 -9.94 18.22
N PHE A 320 -34.18 -8.73 18.56
CA PHE A 320 -34.53 -8.31 19.92
C PHE A 320 -35.98 -8.62 20.30
N VAL A 321 -36.81 -9.13 19.39
CA VAL A 321 -38.21 -9.50 19.70
C VAL A 321 -38.25 -10.52 20.84
N GLY A 322 -37.34 -11.51 20.84
CA GLY A 322 -37.23 -12.47 21.94
C GLY A 322 -36.85 -11.85 23.29
N ASP A 323 -36.09 -10.75 23.28
CA ASP A 323 -35.75 -10.00 24.49
C ASP A 323 -36.97 -9.22 25.02
N VAL A 324 -37.83 -8.69 24.14
CA VAL A 324 -39.10 -8.02 24.51
C VAL A 324 -40.00 -8.96 25.32
N TRP A 325 -40.15 -10.21 24.85
CA TRP A 325 -40.95 -11.23 25.55
C TRP A 325 -40.30 -11.72 26.85
N ARG A 326 -38.97 -11.65 26.96
CA ARG A 326 -38.26 -11.94 28.23
C ARG A 326 -38.38 -10.79 29.23
N ALA A 327 -38.35 -9.55 28.78
CA ALA A 327 -38.51 -8.37 29.63
C ALA A 327 -39.95 -8.23 30.18
N CYS A 328 -40.95 -8.56 29.37
CA CYS A 328 -42.35 -8.56 29.77
C CYS A 328 -43.05 -9.88 29.37
N PRO A 329 -42.87 -10.94 30.16
CA PRO A 329 -43.41 -12.27 29.85
C PRO A 329 -44.93 -12.32 29.98
N ASP A 330 -45.57 -13.25 29.28
CA ASP A 330 -47.02 -13.40 29.30
C ASP A 330 -47.54 -13.81 30.70
N GLU A 331 -46.75 -14.52 31.50
CA GLU A 331 -47.07 -14.85 32.89
C GLU A 331 -47.30 -13.59 33.74
N LEU A 332 -46.49 -12.55 33.53
CA LEU A 332 -46.63 -11.27 34.22
C LEU A 332 -47.93 -10.57 33.81
N LEU A 333 -48.23 -10.53 32.51
CA LEU A 333 -49.48 -9.93 32.02
C LEU A 333 -50.71 -10.72 32.46
N ASN A 334 -50.63 -12.05 32.48
CA ASN A 334 -51.71 -12.90 32.96
C ASN A 334 -52.00 -12.65 34.45
N ALA A 335 -50.97 -12.46 35.27
CA ALA A 335 -51.13 -12.09 36.68
C ALA A 335 -51.79 -10.71 36.85
N LEU A 336 -51.51 -9.75 35.97
CA LEU A 336 -52.12 -8.41 36.00
C LEU A 336 -53.57 -8.41 35.45
N HIS A 337 -53.87 -9.24 34.46
CA HIS A 337 -55.21 -9.37 33.88
C HIS A 337 -56.17 -10.18 34.75
N ALA A 338 -55.65 -11.14 35.52
CA ALA A 338 -56.40 -11.94 36.48
C ALA A 338 -55.75 -11.84 37.88
N PRO A 339 -55.80 -10.66 38.53
CA PRO A 339 -55.13 -10.43 39.80
C PRO A 339 -55.73 -11.28 40.92
N ALA A 340 -54.87 -11.72 41.85
CA ALA A 340 -55.30 -12.48 43.02
C ALA A 340 -56.33 -11.69 43.85
N GLU A 341 -57.38 -12.37 44.31
CA GLU A 341 -58.37 -11.75 45.19
C GLU A 341 -57.81 -11.49 46.60
N PHE A 342 -58.28 -10.42 47.25
CA PHE A 342 -57.90 -10.14 48.64
C PHE A 342 -58.46 -11.23 49.58
N PRO A 343 -57.70 -11.68 50.61
CA PRO A 343 -58.13 -12.75 51.51
C PRO A 343 -59.57 -12.56 52.05
N ALA A 344 -60.38 -13.61 51.92
CA ALA A 344 -61.80 -13.55 52.24
C ALA A 344 -62.11 -13.66 53.74
N THR A 345 -61.18 -14.23 54.53
CA THR A 345 -61.41 -14.57 55.94
C THR A 345 -61.35 -13.35 56.87
N PHE A 346 -62.27 -13.31 57.85
CA PHE A 346 -62.41 -12.21 58.81
C PHE A 346 -61.10 -11.92 59.57
N LEU A 347 -60.39 -12.97 60.03
CA LEU A 347 -59.10 -12.85 60.72
C LEU A 347 -58.00 -12.26 59.83
N ALA A 348 -57.97 -12.61 58.54
CA ALA A 348 -57.01 -12.03 57.58
C ALA A 348 -57.34 -10.56 57.27
N ARG A 349 -58.63 -10.21 57.20
CA ARG A 349 -59.09 -8.83 56.93
C ARG A 349 -58.83 -7.87 58.08
N PHE A 350 -58.88 -8.35 59.33
CA PHE A 350 -58.89 -7.47 60.50
C PHE A 350 -57.73 -7.72 61.48
N VAL A 351 -57.32 -8.96 61.74
CA VAL A 351 -56.24 -9.23 62.73
C VAL A 351 -54.86 -9.16 62.08
N PHE A 352 -54.75 -9.61 60.83
CA PHE A 352 -53.47 -9.69 60.09
C PHE A 352 -53.39 -8.72 58.91
N TRP A 353 -54.12 -7.60 58.96
CA TRP A 353 -54.23 -6.63 57.86
C TRP A 353 -52.89 -6.27 57.20
N ARG A 354 -51.86 -5.93 57.99
CA ARG A 354 -50.53 -5.58 57.45
C ARG A 354 -49.90 -6.73 56.66
N ARG A 355 -50.03 -7.96 57.15
CA ARG A 355 -49.50 -9.17 56.50
C ARG A 355 -50.31 -9.53 55.25
N SER A 356 -51.63 -9.44 55.32
CA SER A 356 -52.51 -9.71 54.17
C SER A 356 -52.37 -8.67 53.07
N ARG A 357 -52.19 -7.38 53.41
CA ARG A 357 -51.87 -6.32 52.44
C ARG A 357 -50.47 -6.48 51.85
N ALA A 358 -49.48 -6.86 52.64
CA ALA A 358 -48.12 -7.12 52.13
C ALA A 358 -48.10 -8.31 51.16
N TRP A 359 -48.75 -9.42 51.52
CA TRP A 359 -48.95 -10.56 50.63
C TRP A 359 -49.71 -10.18 49.37
N TRP A 360 -50.81 -9.43 49.49
CA TRP A 360 -51.59 -9.02 48.33
C TRP A 360 -50.79 -8.10 47.41
N ARG A 361 -49.99 -7.17 47.96
CA ARG A 361 -49.07 -6.33 47.18
C ARG A 361 -48.08 -7.17 46.37
N GLU A 362 -47.54 -8.22 46.96
CA GLU A 362 -46.61 -9.14 46.30
C GLU A 362 -47.29 -9.90 45.16
N GLN A 363 -48.54 -10.34 45.37
CA GLN A 363 -49.33 -11.08 44.37
C GLN A 363 -49.85 -10.22 43.20
N LEU A 364 -49.97 -8.91 43.37
CA LEU A 364 -50.43 -8.01 42.32
C LEU A 364 -49.33 -7.63 41.31
N SER A 365 -48.08 -8.06 41.53
CA SER A 365 -46.94 -7.92 40.60
C SER A 365 -46.71 -6.51 40.03
N LEU A 366 -47.14 -5.46 40.73
CA LEU A 366 -47.01 -4.06 40.27
C LEU A 366 -45.55 -3.57 40.24
N GLY A 367 -44.70 -4.07 41.14
CA GLY A 367 -43.25 -3.82 41.11
C GLY A 367 -42.58 -4.40 39.87
N PRO A 368 -42.70 -5.73 39.62
CA PRO A 368 -42.26 -6.35 38.37
C PRO A 368 -42.82 -5.68 37.11
N ALA A 369 -44.08 -5.22 37.12
CA ALA A 369 -44.67 -4.49 36.00
C ALA A 369 -43.95 -3.17 35.70
N ARG A 370 -43.53 -2.43 36.75
CA ARG A 370 -42.75 -1.19 36.60
C ARG A 370 -41.37 -1.47 36.03
N THR A 371 -40.66 -2.46 36.57
CA THR A 371 -39.35 -2.87 36.06
C THR A 371 -39.43 -3.31 34.61
N ALA A 372 -40.43 -4.13 34.24
CA ALA A 372 -40.64 -4.54 32.86
C ALA A 372 -40.89 -3.35 31.92
N LEU A 373 -41.65 -2.35 32.35
CA LEU A 373 -41.89 -1.13 31.56
C LEU A 373 -40.59 -0.33 31.32
N ASP A 374 -39.79 -0.13 32.38
CA ASP A 374 -38.52 0.61 32.30
C ASP A 374 -37.47 -0.16 31.47
N ASP A 375 -37.44 -1.49 31.56
CA ASP A 375 -36.58 -2.38 30.76
C ASP A 375 -36.96 -2.34 29.28
N LEU A 376 -38.27 -2.41 28.96
CA LEU A 376 -38.77 -2.29 27.59
C LEU A 376 -38.42 -0.92 26.98
N ARG A 377 -38.54 0.16 27.76
CA ARG A 377 -38.13 1.50 27.31
C ARG A 377 -36.64 1.57 27.04
N SER A 378 -35.80 1.09 27.97
CA SER A 378 -34.34 1.09 27.82
C SER A 378 -33.89 0.22 26.64
N MET A 379 -34.62 -0.86 26.34
CA MET A 379 -34.38 -1.69 25.16
C MET A 379 -34.76 -0.97 23.87
N LEU A 380 -35.94 -0.31 23.83
CA LEU A 380 -36.37 0.49 22.70
C LEU A 380 -35.37 1.61 22.38
N GLU A 381 -34.93 2.36 23.40
CA GLU A 381 -33.95 3.45 23.24
C GLU A 381 -32.62 2.93 22.67
N ARG A 382 -32.12 1.78 23.15
CA ARG A 382 -30.90 1.17 22.63
C ARG A 382 -31.05 0.69 21.18
N VAL A 383 -32.12 -0.04 20.86
CA VAL A 383 -32.37 -0.53 19.49
C VAL A 383 -32.59 0.63 18.53
N ALA A 384 -33.30 1.68 18.97
CA ALA A 384 -33.48 2.88 18.17
C ALA A 384 -32.15 3.57 17.84
N ALA A 385 -31.25 3.69 18.82
CA ALA A 385 -29.93 4.24 18.59
C ALA A 385 -29.05 3.32 17.72
N SER A 386 -28.89 2.05 18.09
CA SER A 386 -27.88 1.15 17.52
C SER A 386 -28.30 0.50 16.20
N GLU A 387 -29.57 0.13 16.06
CA GLU A 387 -30.06 -0.60 14.90
C GLU A 387 -30.75 0.33 13.91
N TRP A 388 -31.53 1.34 14.36
CA TRP A 388 -32.23 2.22 13.44
C TRP A 388 -31.42 3.47 13.05
N MET A 389 -31.08 4.33 14.01
CA MET A 389 -30.38 5.60 13.73
C MET A 389 -28.97 5.37 13.17
N LEU A 390 -28.21 4.44 13.77
CA LEU A 390 -26.85 4.11 13.32
C LEU A 390 -26.80 2.94 12.32
N GLY A 391 -27.92 2.28 12.01
CA GLY A 391 -27.94 1.06 11.21
C GLY A 391 -27.28 1.20 9.84
N GLN A 392 -27.59 2.28 9.11
CA GLN A 392 -26.97 2.58 7.82
C GLN A 392 -25.46 2.88 7.93
N ALA A 393 -25.05 3.67 8.94
CA ALA A 393 -23.64 3.95 9.19
C ALA A 393 -22.84 2.70 9.60
N ARG A 394 -23.48 1.80 10.35
CA ARG A 394 -22.96 0.50 10.78
C ARG A 394 -22.81 -0.48 9.62
N MET A 395 -23.85 -0.60 8.79
CA MET A 395 -23.79 -1.34 7.53
C MET A 395 -22.68 -0.81 6.63
N HIS A 396 -22.63 0.51 6.44
CA HIS A 396 -21.60 1.16 5.63
C HIS A 396 -20.18 0.88 6.15
N THR A 397 -19.97 1.02 7.45
CA THR A 397 -18.69 0.67 8.09
C THR A 397 -18.33 -0.80 7.86
N SER A 398 -19.31 -1.71 8.01
CA SER A 398 -19.12 -3.13 7.80
C SER A 398 -18.71 -3.45 6.37
N ASP A 399 -19.46 -2.94 5.39
CA ASP A 399 -19.24 -3.20 3.96
C ASP A 399 -17.97 -2.55 3.44
N ALA A 400 -17.68 -1.30 3.84
CA ALA A 400 -16.43 -0.63 3.50
C ALA A 400 -15.22 -1.39 4.08
N SER A 401 -15.32 -1.84 5.33
CA SER A 401 -14.26 -2.61 5.98
C SER A 401 -14.03 -3.97 5.32
N ARG A 402 -15.11 -4.69 4.95
CA ARG A 402 -15.01 -5.95 4.18
C ARG A 402 -14.40 -5.74 2.81
N THR A 403 -14.79 -4.68 2.13
CA THR A 403 -14.30 -4.34 0.78
C THR A 403 -12.82 -4.02 0.81
N LEU A 404 -12.37 -3.22 1.77
CA LEU A 404 -10.95 -2.93 1.99
C LEU A 404 -10.16 -4.17 2.41
N ALA A 405 -10.71 -4.99 3.32
CA ALA A 405 -10.07 -6.24 3.73
C ALA A 405 -9.90 -7.20 2.55
N ALA A 406 -10.89 -7.30 1.67
CA ALA A 406 -10.81 -8.10 0.45
C ALA A 406 -9.77 -7.54 -0.53
N ALA A 407 -9.75 -6.22 -0.78
CA ALA A 407 -8.78 -5.58 -1.66
C ALA A 407 -7.34 -5.74 -1.15
N LEU A 408 -7.09 -5.54 0.14
CA LEU A 408 -5.79 -5.76 0.75
C LEU A 408 -5.35 -7.23 0.71
N ASN A 409 -6.29 -8.16 0.89
CA ASN A 409 -5.99 -9.59 0.79
C ASN A 409 -5.61 -10.00 -0.64
N GLU A 410 -6.27 -9.45 -1.65
CA GLU A 410 -5.94 -9.62 -3.07
C GLU A 410 -4.55 -9.05 -3.38
N ILE A 411 -4.27 -7.82 -2.92
CA ILE A 411 -2.94 -7.21 -3.01
C ILE A 411 -1.87 -8.13 -2.40
N CYS A 412 -2.07 -8.60 -1.17
CA CYS A 412 -1.15 -9.50 -0.48
C CYS A 412 -0.88 -10.77 -1.29
N ALA A 413 -1.93 -11.42 -1.78
CA ALA A 413 -1.82 -12.66 -2.55
C ALA A 413 -1.04 -12.44 -3.85
N GLN A 414 -1.36 -11.39 -4.62
CA GLN A 414 -0.71 -11.12 -5.90
C GLN A 414 0.76 -10.69 -5.74
N VAL A 415 1.05 -9.83 -4.74
CA VAL A 415 2.43 -9.43 -4.42
C VAL A 415 3.25 -10.63 -3.98
N SER A 416 2.74 -11.43 -3.03
CA SER A 416 3.44 -12.63 -2.55
C SER A 416 3.72 -13.62 -3.67
N TRP A 417 2.72 -13.90 -4.51
CA TRP A 417 2.86 -14.81 -5.66
C TRP A 417 3.92 -14.30 -6.65
N THR A 418 3.87 -13.02 -7.00
CA THR A 418 4.81 -12.39 -7.95
C THR A 418 6.25 -12.39 -7.43
N LEU A 419 6.44 -12.04 -6.15
CA LEU A 419 7.77 -12.05 -5.53
C LEU A 419 8.34 -13.45 -5.38
N THR A 420 7.47 -14.44 -5.12
CA THR A 420 7.86 -15.85 -5.09
C THR A 420 8.34 -16.32 -6.47
N ASP A 421 7.67 -15.89 -7.54
CA ASP A 421 8.10 -16.15 -8.91
C ASP A 421 9.46 -15.49 -9.23
N TRP A 422 9.62 -14.22 -8.87
CA TRP A 422 10.91 -13.52 -9.03
C TRP A 422 12.03 -14.18 -8.24
N SER A 423 11.78 -14.63 -7.00
CA SER A 423 12.75 -15.35 -6.19
C SER A 423 13.26 -16.62 -6.90
N LYS A 424 12.36 -17.39 -7.52
CA LYS A 424 12.72 -18.58 -8.31
C LYS A 424 13.55 -18.22 -9.55
N ALA A 425 13.18 -17.15 -10.24
CA ALA A 425 13.91 -16.68 -11.42
C ALA A 425 15.34 -16.22 -11.09
N GLU A 426 15.56 -15.61 -9.93
CA GLU A 426 16.88 -15.15 -9.47
C GLU A 426 17.79 -16.30 -9.01
N THR A 427 17.23 -17.29 -8.29
CA THR A 427 18.02 -18.39 -7.69
C THR A 427 18.74 -19.26 -8.74
N GLY A 428 18.31 -19.21 -10.01
CA GLY A 428 18.93 -19.93 -11.12
C GLY A 428 19.97 -19.15 -11.92
N GLN A 429 20.23 -17.87 -11.60
CA GLN A 429 21.17 -17.03 -12.34
C GLN A 429 22.60 -17.19 -11.84
N ALA A 430 23.56 -17.20 -12.77
CA ALA A 430 24.97 -17.25 -12.42
C ALA A 430 25.41 -15.94 -11.74
N ALA A 431 26.27 -16.04 -10.73
CA ALA A 431 26.87 -14.89 -10.07
C ALA A 431 27.59 -13.97 -11.08
N ALA A 432 27.66 -12.67 -10.74
CA ALA A 432 28.30 -11.66 -11.58
C ALA A 432 29.76 -12.04 -11.92
N SER A 433 30.20 -11.65 -13.12
CA SER A 433 31.53 -11.96 -13.63
C SER A 433 32.64 -11.36 -12.77
N PRO A 434 33.73 -12.09 -12.45
CA PRO A 434 34.82 -11.66 -11.56
C PRO A 434 35.73 -10.55 -12.13
N ALA A 435 35.30 -9.88 -13.21
CA ALA A 435 36.09 -8.90 -13.95
C ALA A 435 36.12 -7.50 -13.29
N LEU A 436 35.36 -7.30 -12.22
CA LEU A 436 35.11 -6.01 -11.57
C LEU A 436 35.56 -6.04 -10.11
N ASP A 437 35.92 -4.88 -9.55
CA ASP A 437 36.16 -4.75 -8.11
C ASP A 437 34.85 -5.05 -7.34
N GLU A 438 34.80 -6.18 -6.62
CA GLU A 438 33.60 -6.71 -5.98
C GLU A 438 33.28 -6.10 -4.60
N GLU A 439 34.03 -5.11 -4.10
CA GLU A 439 33.85 -4.57 -2.74
C GLU A 439 32.39 -4.13 -2.49
N VAL A 440 31.80 -3.42 -3.44
CA VAL A 440 30.44 -2.89 -3.34
C VAL A 440 29.41 -4.03 -3.41
N THR A 441 29.62 -5.02 -4.28
CA THR A 441 28.80 -6.25 -4.36
C THR A 441 28.84 -7.06 -3.06
N VAL A 442 30.02 -7.24 -2.47
CA VAL A 442 30.19 -7.94 -1.18
C VAL A 442 29.49 -7.19 -0.06
N ARG A 443 29.66 -5.86 0.02
CA ARG A 443 28.96 -5.02 0.99
C ARG A 443 27.44 -5.07 0.83
N LEU A 444 26.93 -5.16 -0.40
CA LEU A 444 25.50 -5.35 -0.66
C LEU A 444 25.02 -6.71 -0.17
N ARG A 445 25.79 -7.78 -0.42
CA ARG A 445 25.51 -9.14 0.07
C ARG A 445 25.41 -9.19 1.59
N ASP A 446 26.36 -8.59 2.29
CA ASP A 446 26.39 -8.52 3.76
C ASP A 446 25.23 -7.71 4.37
N ARG A 447 24.48 -6.98 3.53
CA ARG A 447 23.40 -6.07 3.91
C ARG A 447 22.03 -6.50 3.35
N GLY A 448 21.84 -7.80 3.12
CA GLY A 448 20.57 -8.37 2.66
C GLY A 448 19.35 -7.96 3.53
N GLY A 449 19.54 -7.77 4.83
CA GLY A 449 18.48 -7.27 5.73
C GLY A 449 18.00 -5.86 5.39
N GLN A 450 18.91 -4.94 5.03
CA GLN A 450 18.55 -3.57 4.58
C GLN A 450 17.90 -3.59 3.20
N LEU A 451 18.36 -4.47 2.30
CA LEU A 451 17.73 -4.66 0.99
C LEU A 451 16.24 -5.04 1.13
N ARG A 452 15.94 -6.01 2.01
CA ARG A 452 14.57 -6.40 2.35
C ARG A 452 13.74 -5.21 2.86
N GLU A 453 14.29 -4.36 3.71
CA GLU A 453 13.59 -3.19 4.26
C GLU A 453 13.30 -2.11 3.19
N VAL A 454 14.19 -1.93 2.21
CA VAL A 454 13.96 -1.04 1.07
C VAL A 454 12.83 -1.59 0.19
N ILE A 455 12.90 -2.86 -0.20
CA ILE A 455 11.88 -3.50 -1.04
C ILE A 455 10.52 -3.50 -0.33
N THR A 456 10.48 -3.80 0.97
CA THR A 456 9.25 -3.74 1.77
C THR A 456 8.68 -2.32 1.80
N GLY A 457 9.53 -1.30 1.99
CA GLY A 457 9.10 0.10 1.98
C GLY A 457 8.47 0.51 0.65
N ASP A 458 9.13 0.17 -0.46
CA ASP A 458 8.62 0.48 -1.81
C ASP A 458 7.26 -0.17 -2.08
N LEU A 459 7.08 -1.44 -1.69
CA LEU A 459 5.81 -2.13 -1.89
C LEU A 459 4.69 -1.62 -0.97
N VAL A 460 5.01 -1.19 0.25
CA VAL A 460 4.05 -0.55 1.15
C VAL A 460 3.61 0.82 0.61
N ASP A 461 4.53 1.59 0.02
CA ASP A 461 4.19 2.83 -0.68
C ASP A 461 3.28 2.54 -1.90
N ALA A 462 3.56 1.46 -2.63
CA ALA A 462 2.73 1.03 -3.76
C ALA A 462 1.30 0.65 -3.34
N VAL A 463 1.13 -0.02 -2.19
CA VAL A 463 -0.20 -0.36 -1.62
C VAL A 463 -1.06 0.89 -1.46
N THR A 464 -0.48 1.97 -0.93
CA THR A 464 -1.19 3.25 -0.74
C THR A 464 -1.67 3.80 -2.09
N SER A 465 -0.81 3.79 -3.11
CA SER A 465 -1.14 4.21 -4.47
C SER A 465 -2.23 3.34 -5.13
N TRP A 466 -2.21 2.02 -4.90
CA TRP A 466 -3.19 1.10 -5.48
C TRP A 466 -4.60 1.28 -4.93
N LEU A 467 -4.72 1.69 -3.66
CA LEU A 467 -5.99 1.92 -2.98
C LEU A 467 -6.56 3.32 -3.19
N GLU A 468 -5.76 4.28 -3.69
CA GLU A 468 -6.23 5.66 -3.89
C GLU A 468 -7.57 5.77 -4.64
N PRO A 469 -7.79 5.04 -5.76
CA PRO A 469 -9.08 5.11 -6.47
C PRO A 469 -10.26 4.53 -5.70
N ALA A 470 -10.03 3.65 -4.71
CA ALA A 470 -11.08 2.97 -3.96
C ALA A 470 -11.80 3.92 -3.01
N TRP A 471 -11.13 4.94 -2.48
CA TRP A 471 -11.67 5.84 -1.47
C TRP A 471 -12.95 6.55 -1.92
N THR A 472 -12.93 7.14 -3.12
CA THR A 472 -14.11 7.83 -3.67
C THR A 472 -15.30 6.88 -3.87
N SER A 473 -15.04 5.65 -4.34
CA SER A 473 -16.10 4.65 -4.51
C SER A 473 -16.68 4.23 -3.15
N LEU A 474 -15.84 4.07 -2.14
CA LEU A 474 -16.30 3.75 -0.78
C LEU A 474 -17.14 4.89 -0.21
N GLU A 475 -16.74 6.16 -0.32
CA GLU A 475 -17.53 7.30 0.15
C GLU A 475 -18.94 7.34 -0.46
N GLN A 476 -19.07 6.89 -1.71
CA GLN A 476 -20.33 6.82 -2.46
C GLN A 476 -21.14 5.54 -2.17
N GLY A 477 -20.62 4.60 -1.36
CA GLY A 477 -21.24 3.29 -1.13
C GLY A 477 -21.16 2.33 -2.32
N ALA A 478 -20.34 2.65 -3.33
CA ALA A 478 -20.13 1.83 -4.53
C ALA A 478 -19.05 0.76 -4.30
N TYR A 479 -19.30 -0.17 -3.38
CA TYR A 479 -18.31 -1.14 -2.90
C TYR A 479 -17.71 -2.04 -4.01
N ARG A 480 -18.51 -2.40 -5.02
CA ARG A 480 -18.03 -3.19 -6.17
C ARG A 480 -17.04 -2.42 -7.02
N ASP A 481 -17.24 -1.11 -7.15
CA ASP A 481 -16.42 -0.25 -8.00
C ASP A 481 -15.05 0.04 -7.35
N ALA A 482 -14.96 -0.09 -6.02
CA ALA A 482 -13.73 0.11 -5.26
C ALA A 482 -12.58 -0.85 -5.68
N GLN A 483 -12.91 -2.05 -6.17
CA GLN A 483 -11.94 -3.07 -6.58
C GLN A 483 -11.67 -3.07 -8.09
N VAL A 484 -12.40 -2.27 -8.88
CA VAL A 484 -12.30 -2.31 -10.34
C VAL A 484 -10.90 -1.90 -10.80
N GLY A 485 -10.28 -2.81 -11.55
CA GLY A 485 -8.95 -2.63 -12.15
C GLY A 485 -7.78 -2.72 -11.18
N LEU A 486 -7.99 -3.19 -9.94
CA LEU A 486 -6.95 -3.36 -8.94
C LEU A 486 -5.83 -4.29 -9.42
N ASP A 487 -6.17 -5.50 -9.88
CA ASP A 487 -5.20 -6.49 -10.39
C ASP A 487 -4.27 -5.94 -11.47
N ARG A 488 -4.85 -5.18 -12.42
CA ARG A 488 -4.11 -4.56 -13.52
C ARG A 488 -3.16 -3.48 -13.01
N ARG A 489 -3.57 -2.69 -12.01
CA ARG A 489 -2.71 -1.67 -11.39
C ARG A 489 -1.54 -2.33 -10.66
N ILE A 490 -1.80 -3.40 -9.90
CA ILE A 490 -0.77 -4.16 -9.18
C ILE A 490 0.22 -4.75 -10.18
N ASP A 491 -0.25 -5.49 -11.19
CA ASP A 491 0.60 -6.14 -12.20
C ASP A 491 1.47 -5.13 -12.96
N GLU A 492 0.89 -4.02 -13.44
CA GLU A 492 1.65 -2.99 -14.14
C GLU A 492 2.71 -2.34 -13.24
N THR A 493 2.36 -2.03 -11.98
CA THR A 493 3.31 -1.44 -11.03
C THR A 493 4.43 -2.40 -10.68
N LEU A 494 4.13 -3.68 -10.46
CA LEU A 494 5.15 -4.71 -10.20
C LEU A 494 6.05 -4.94 -11.40
N ARG A 495 5.52 -4.94 -12.64
CA ARG A 495 6.32 -5.00 -13.87
C ARG A 495 7.27 -3.79 -13.98
N GLN A 496 6.77 -2.59 -13.71
CA GLN A 496 7.59 -1.37 -13.68
C GLN A 496 8.66 -1.43 -12.59
N TYR A 497 8.31 -1.94 -11.41
CA TYR A 497 9.24 -2.07 -10.30
C TYR A 497 10.33 -3.11 -10.58
N ARG A 498 9.99 -4.23 -11.22
CA ARG A 498 10.97 -5.22 -11.68
C ARG A 498 11.97 -4.58 -12.64
N TYR A 499 11.47 -3.86 -13.64
CA TYR A 499 12.31 -3.12 -14.57
C TYR A 499 13.22 -2.11 -13.86
N HIS A 500 12.67 -1.38 -12.88
CA HIS A 500 13.42 -0.43 -12.07
C HIS A 500 14.55 -1.10 -11.29
N LEU A 501 14.29 -2.20 -10.59
CA LEU A 501 15.32 -2.95 -9.85
C LEU A 501 16.42 -3.46 -10.76
N THR A 502 16.09 -3.92 -11.97
CA THR A 502 17.08 -4.40 -12.93
C THR A 502 17.96 -3.25 -13.48
N HIS A 503 17.37 -2.13 -13.88
CA HIS A 503 18.10 -1.10 -14.65
C HIS A 503 18.59 0.09 -13.81
N ARG A 504 17.84 0.48 -12.78
CA ARG A 504 18.17 1.59 -11.88
C ARG A 504 18.75 1.10 -10.56
N GLY A 505 18.35 -0.09 -10.12
CA GLY A 505 18.77 -0.74 -8.88
C GLY A 505 18.15 -0.13 -7.61
N VAL A 506 18.51 -0.68 -6.46
CA VAL A 506 17.83 -0.42 -5.16
C VAL A 506 18.25 0.88 -4.49
N GLN A 507 19.23 1.57 -5.03
CA GLN A 507 19.69 2.87 -4.56
C GLN A 507 18.86 4.02 -5.14
N GLU A 508 18.23 3.83 -6.29
CA GLU A 508 17.35 4.82 -6.89
C GLU A 508 15.92 4.56 -6.41
N ARG A 509 15.20 5.60 -6.02
CA ARG A 509 13.80 5.50 -5.62
C ARG A 509 12.90 5.26 -6.84
N PRO A 510 11.93 4.33 -6.78
CA PRO A 510 10.95 4.16 -7.84
C PRO A 510 9.99 5.36 -7.90
N ASP A 511 9.40 5.61 -9.07
CA ASP A 511 8.56 6.79 -9.31
C ASP A 511 7.32 6.84 -8.38
N PHE A 512 6.83 5.68 -7.92
CA PHE A 512 5.71 5.56 -6.98
C PHE A 512 6.12 5.54 -5.49
N GLY A 513 7.41 5.36 -5.18
CA GLY A 513 7.88 5.35 -3.79
C GLY A 513 7.70 6.74 -3.18
N THR A 514 7.42 6.82 -1.88
CA THR A 514 7.30 8.07 -1.12
C THR A 514 8.40 8.23 -0.06
N GLY A 515 8.88 7.11 0.51
CA GLY A 515 9.91 7.07 1.54
C GLY A 515 11.34 6.88 1.01
N ASP A 516 12.32 7.22 1.86
CA ASP A 516 13.76 6.97 1.64
C ASP A 516 14.37 6.08 2.74
N THR A 517 13.49 5.50 3.57
CA THR A 517 13.85 4.79 4.80
C THR A 517 14.65 3.52 4.50
N GLY A 518 15.83 3.41 5.10
CA GLY A 518 16.79 2.32 4.88
C GLY A 518 17.60 2.43 3.58
N ARG A 519 17.10 3.18 2.59
CA ARG A 519 17.79 3.37 1.30
C ARG A 519 19.03 4.25 1.45
N GLN A 520 18.91 5.38 2.14
CA GLN A 520 20.06 6.27 2.38
C GLN A 520 21.16 5.58 3.20
N GLU A 521 20.78 4.80 4.22
CA GLU A 521 21.71 4.01 5.03
C GLU A 521 22.42 2.93 4.20
N LEU A 522 21.68 2.24 3.32
CA LEU A 522 22.24 1.27 2.38
C LEU A 522 23.25 1.94 1.44
N VAL A 523 22.86 3.07 0.84
CA VAL A 523 23.71 3.85 -0.07
C VAL A 523 24.98 4.33 0.63
N ASP A 524 24.87 4.84 1.85
CA ASP A 524 26.01 5.33 2.61
C ASP A 524 26.99 4.21 2.96
N ALA A 525 26.47 3.06 3.42
CA ALA A 525 27.29 1.91 3.80
C ALA A 525 27.99 1.25 2.60
N VAL A 526 27.29 1.16 1.47
CA VAL A 526 27.74 0.44 0.28
C VAL A 526 28.63 1.30 -0.60
N TRP A 527 28.22 2.54 -0.90
CA TRP A 527 28.89 3.40 -1.85
C TRP A 527 29.76 4.47 -1.19
N ARG A 528 29.21 5.31 -0.31
CA ARG A 528 29.97 6.45 0.25
C ARG A 528 31.14 6.02 1.11
N GLN A 529 31.04 4.89 1.79
CA GLN A 529 32.11 4.32 2.60
C GLN A 529 33.07 3.39 1.83
N SER A 530 32.89 3.19 0.51
CA SER A 530 33.80 2.36 -0.28
C SER A 530 35.04 3.16 -0.70
N GLN A 531 36.21 2.65 -0.32
CA GLN A 531 37.47 3.25 -0.78
C GLN A 531 37.70 3.01 -2.27
N GLN A 532 37.20 1.89 -2.83
CA GLN A 532 37.33 1.61 -4.25
C GLN A 532 36.52 2.60 -5.10
N VAL A 533 35.30 2.97 -4.67
CA VAL A 533 34.50 4.00 -5.36
C VAL A 533 35.23 5.34 -5.37
N VAL A 534 35.78 5.76 -4.23
CA VAL A 534 36.57 7.01 -4.15
C VAL A 534 37.80 6.95 -5.06
N ARG A 535 38.52 5.82 -5.08
CA ARG A 535 39.69 5.62 -5.96
C ARG A 535 39.29 5.63 -7.43
N ALA A 536 38.18 5.01 -7.79
CA ALA A 536 37.67 4.95 -9.16
C ALA A 536 37.25 6.34 -9.67
N LEU A 537 36.58 7.15 -8.83
CA LEU A 537 36.19 8.51 -9.19
C LEU A 537 37.37 9.49 -9.24
N ARG A 538 38.38 9.30 -8.38
CA ARG A 538 39.59 10.14 -8.36
C ARG A 538 40.68 9.65 -9.30
N ALA A 539 40.43 8.62 -10.08
CA ALA A 539 41.39 8.10 -11.04
C ALA A 539 41.77 9.20 -12.05
N GLN A 540 43.08 9.36 -12.25
CA GLN A 540 43.61 10.29 -13.24
C GLN A 540 43.51 9.66 -14.63
N ALA A 541 43.15 10.45 -15.65
CA ALA A 541 42.97 9.98 -17.02
C ALA A 541 44.20 9.21 -17.55
N THR A 542 45.39 9.65 -17.16
CA THR A 542 46.68 9.10 -17.57
C THR A 542 47.25 8.06 -16.61
N GLY A 543 46.62 7.86 -15.44
CA GLY A 543 47.06 6.88 -14.46
C GLY A 543 46.78 5.43 -14.88
N GLN A 544 47.06 4.49 -13.97
CA GLN A 544 46.85 3.06 -14.21
C GLN A 544 45.35 2.70 -14.30
N MET A 545 44.93 2.24 -15.48
CA MET A 545 43.56 1.79 -15.79
C MET A 545 43.60 0.60 -16.76
N LEU A 546 42.54 -0.20 -16.82
CA LEU A 546 42.39 -1.22 -17.85
C LEU A 546 42.11 -0.52 -19.18
N GLN A 547 43.04 -0.57 -20.14
CA GLN A 547 42.80 -0.16 -21.52
C GLN A 547 42.15 -1.30 -22.27
N LEU A 548 41.03 -1.06 -22.97
CA LEU A 548 40.36 -2.09 -23.78
C LEU A 548 41.03 -2.17 -25.16
N CYS A 549 42.31 -2.54 -25.17
CA CYS A 549 43.09 -2.82 -26.36
C CYS A 549 44.03 -4.01 -26.12
N GLY A 550 44.51 -4.62 -27.20
CA GLY A 550 45.57 -5.62 -27.14
C GLY A 550 46.96 -4.98 -26.93
N ASP A 551 47.93 -5.81 -26.53
CA ASP A 551 49.31 -5.37 -26.28
C ASP A 551 49.94 -4.67 -27.51
N ARG A 552 49.65 -5.17 -28.71
CA ARG A 552 50.21 -4.65 -29.97
C ARG A 552 49.63 -3.29 -30.34
N ASP A 553 48.39 -3.04 -29.95
CA ASP A 553 47.65 -1.84 -30.33
C ASP A 553 47.93 -0.66 -29.39
N LEU A 554 48.59 -0.90 -28.25
CA LEU A 554 48.98 0.15 -27.32
C LEU A 554 49.90 1.19 -27.98
N ALA A 555 50.75 0.77 -28.92
CA ALA A 555 51.64 1.65 -29.68
C ALA A 555 50.89 2.62 -30.60
N MET A 556 49.63 2.31 -30.94
CA MET A 556 48.75 3.12 -31.78
C MET A 556 48.05 4.24 -30.99
N LEU A 557 48.15 4.23 -29.66
CA LEU A 557 47.51 5.21 -28.79
C LEU A 557 48.44 6.41 -28.50
N LEU A 558 47.83 7.57 -28.27
CA LEU A 558 48.50 8.75 -27.72
C LEU A 558 48.65 8.62 -26.19
N ARG A 559 49.54 9.41 -25.59
CA ARG A 559 49.65 9.50 -24.11
C ARG A 559 48.66 10.49 -23.50
N GLN A 560 48.04 11.34 -24.32
CA GLN A 560 46.95 12.20 -23.90
C GLN A 560 45.70 11.35 -23.62
N ALA A 561 45.00 11.64 -22.53
CA ALA A 561 43.79 10.92 -22.16
C ALA A 561 42.75 11.90 -21.61
N TYR A 562 41.50 11.62 -21.94
CA TYR A 562 40.32 12.34 -21.44
C TYR A 562 39.58 11.44 -20.46
N ALA A 563 38.92 12.02 -19.46
CA ALA A 563 38.25 11.26 -18.41
C ALA A 563 36.78 11.65 -18.33
N VAL A 564 35.91 10.67 -18.52
CA VAL A 564 34.48 10.76 -18.21
C VAL A 564 34.25 10.10 -16.87
N ARG A 565 33.98 10.92 -15.85
CA ARG A 565 33.69 10.43 -14.49
C ARG A 565 32.20 10.29 -14.32
N PHE A 566 31.75 9.20 -13.73
CA PHE A 566 30.33 8.96 -13.53
C PHE A 566 30.07 8.24 -12.20
N ALA A 567 28.93 8.55 -11.59
CA ALA A 567 28.46 7.90 -10.38
C ALA A 567 26.93 7.96 -10.29
N PRO A 568 26.32 7.04 -9.52
CA PRO A 568 24.89 7.11 -9.25
C PRO A 568 24.53 8.37 -8.48
N ARG A 569 23.39 8.98 -8.82
CA ARG A 569 22.84 10.16 -8.12
C ARG A 569 22.75 9.97 -6.61
N ALA A 570 22.41 8.77 -6.16
CA ALA A 570 22.32 8.41 -4.75
C ALA A 570 23.63 8.67 -3.97
N VAL A 571 24.79 8.57 -4.63
CA VAL A 571 26.11 8.76 -4.01
C VAL A 571 26.52 10.24 -3.94
N ARG A 572 25.72 11.15 -4.52
CA ARG A 572 26.02 12.59 -4.52
C ARG A 572 26.15 13.12 -3.10
N GLY A 573 27.21 13.87 -2.84
CA GLY A 573 27.59 14.37 -1.52
C GLY A 573 28.83 15.26 -1.59
N GLN A 574 29.32 15.73 -0.43
CA GLN A 574 30.51 16.57 -0.35
C GLN A 574 31.80 15.77 -0.60
N GLY A 575 32.77 16.36 -1.31
CA GLY A 575 34.10 15.77 -1.53
C GLY A 575 34.25 14.91 -2.80
N ASN A 576 33.20 14.82 -3.62
CA ASN A 576 33.27 14.24 -4.96
C ASN A 576 34.03 15.17 -5.92
N PRO A 577 34.75 14.63 -6.93
CA PRO A 577 35.41 15.45 -7.94
C PRO A 577 34.43 16.41 -8.66
N PRO A 578 34.91 17.56 -9.16
CA PRO A 578 34.17 18.31 -10.16
C PRO A 578 33.95 17.43 -11.42
N ASP A 579 32.91 17.73 -12.19
CA ASP A 579 32.62 17.10 -13.49
C ASP A 579 32.23 15.61 -13.44
N VAL A 580 31.68 15.15 -12.32
CA VAL A 580 31.05 13.82 -12.24
C VAL A 580 29.66 13.86 -12.89
N VAL A 581 29.45 12.99 -13.88
CA VAL A 581 28.15 12.71 -14.48
C VAL A 581 27.30 11.88 -13.52
N TRP A 582 26.14 12.42 -13.14
CA TRP A 582 25.24 11.78 -12.19
C TRP A 582 24.18 10.94 -12.88
N THR A 583 24.37 9.62 -12.86
CA THR A 583 23.54 8.64 -13.55
C THR A 583 22.31 8.25 -12.72
N ARG A 584 21.20 7.91 -13.39
CA ARG A 584 20.02 7.31 -12.74
C ARG A 584 20.17 5.81 -12.49
N SER A 585 21.14 5.17 -13.15
CA SER A 585 21.52 3.79 -12.85
C SER A 585 22.49 3.79 -11.69
N GLY A 586 22.21 2.96 -10.69
CA GLY A 586 23.16 2.76 -9.61
C GLY A 586 24.00 1.50 -9.71
N GLN A 587 24.20 0.97 -10.91
CA GLN A 587 25.02 -0.22 -11.10
C GLN A 587 26.53 0.08 -11.11
N TYR A 588 26.95 1.28 -11.54
CA TYR A 588 28.36 1.58 -11.78
C TYR A 588 28.77 2.94 -11.25
N ALA A 589 29.99 3.03 -10.73
CA ALA A 589 30.70 4.29 -10.50
C ALA A 589 32.16 4.15 -10.93
N GLY A 590 32.73 5.21 -11.49
CA GLY A 590 34.15 5.23 -11.81
C GLY A 590 34.54 6.25 -12.87
N THR A 591 35.64 5.96 -13.55
CA THR A 591 36.20 6.78 -14.62
C THR A 591 36.36 5.95 -15.88
N LEU A 592 35.76 6.42 -16.98
CA LEU A 592 36.04 5.96 -18.33
C LEU A 592 37.10 6.89 -18.94
N ARG A 593 38.26 6.34 -19.24
CA ARG A 593 39.35 6.97 -19.97
C ARG A 593 39.11 6.85 -21.47
N LEU A 594 39.26 7.94 -22.20
CA LEU A 594 39.26 7.96 -23.66
C LEU A 594 40.64 8.36 -24.16
N VAL A 595 41.31 7.45 -24.87
CA VAL A 595 42.67 7.68 -25.38
C VAL A 595 42.63 7.83 -26.90
N PRO A 596 42.96 9.01 -27.45
CA PRO A 596 42.98 9.22 -28.88
C PRO A 596 44.00 8.31 -29.58
N LEU A 597 43.69 7.95 -30.82
CA LEU A 597 44.62 7.21 -31.67
C LEU A 597 45.65 8.16 -32.29
N ARG A 598 46.82 7.64 -32.65
CA ARG A 598 47.83 8.38 -33.40
C ARG A 598 47.30 8.72 -34.81
N PRO A 599 47.74 9.86 -35.39
CA PRO A 599 47.42 10.17 -36.78
C PRO A 599 47.90 9.04 -37.71
N GLY A 600 47.07 8.68 -38.70
CA GLY A 600 47.37 7.63 -39.68
C GLY A 600 47.16 6.19 -39.19
N THR A 601 46.68 6.00 -37.96
CA THR A 601 46.35 4.68 -37.40
C THR A 601 45.05 4.09 -37.96
N VAL A 602 44.09 4.93 -38.29
CA VAL A 602 42.79 4.50 -38.81
C VAL A 602 42.85 4.50 -40.33
N GLU A 603 42.58 3.36 -40.95
CA GLU A 603 42.40 3.26 -42.39
C GLU A 603 40.97 3.72 -42.75
N GLU A 604 40.86 4.78 -43.56
CA GLU A 604 39.60 5.18 -44.14
C GLU A 604 39.33 4.30 -45.36
N ASN A 605 38.24 3.54 -45.32
CA ASN A 605 37.88 2.65 -46.41
C ASN A 605 37.17 3.46 -47.49
N TRP A 606 37.94 4.19 -48.29
CA TRP A 606 37.48 4.77 -49.55
C TRP A 606 37.31 3.61 -50.54
N SER A 607 36.20 2.88 -50.44
CA SER A 607 35.83 1.91 -51.47
C SER A 607 35.72 2.66 -52.81
N GLU A 608 36.58 2.32 -53.77
CA GLU A 608 36.51 2.73 -55.18
C GLU A 608 35.28 2.19 -55.93
N ASP A 609 34.21 1.79 -55.25
CA ASP A 609 32.97 1.39 -55.90
C ASP A 609 32.08 2.61 -56.14
N GLY A 610 32.57 3.48 -57.02
CA GLY A 610 31.73 4.32 -57.85
C GLY A 610 31.35 3.55 -59.12
N THR A 611 30.23 2.82 -59.09
CA THR A 611 29.30 2.63 -60.22
C THR A 611 27.96 2.10 -59.74
#